data_AF-T1AHC3-F1
#
_entry.id   AF-T1AHC3-F1
#
_cell.length_a   1.000
_cell.length_b   1.000
_cell.length_c   1.000
_cell.angle_alpha   90.00
_cell.angle_beta   90.00
_cell.angle_gamma   90.00
#
_symmetry.space_group_name_H-M   'P 1'
#
loop_
_entity.id
_entity.type
_entity.pdbx_description
1 polymer ?
#
loop_
_entity_poly.entity_id
_entity_poly.type
_entity_poly.pdbx_seq_one_letter_code
_entity_poly.pdbx_strand_id
1 'polypeptide(L)' 'PGVGGEIQLTDALVTLAGQRPLYALKINGRRYDTGDKAGFLRATVKFGLKNPDLGVEFRKFLQDVLRHPED' A
#
# COMPACT_ATOMS: atom_id res chain seq x y z
N PRO A 1 22.45 -11.09 12.04
CA PRO A 1 21.17 -11.85 11.99
C PRO A 1 20.03 -10.90 12.34
N GLY A 2 19.07 -10.75 11.43
CA GLY A 2 18.08 -9.66 11.44
C GLY A 2 17.00 -9.78 12.51
N VAL A 3 15.87 -9.09 12.29
CA VAL A 3 14.70 -9.17 13.17
C VAL A 3 14.17 -10.61 13.19
N GLY A 4 13.91 -11.14 14.39
CA GLY A 4 13.29 -12.47 14.55
C GLY A 4 14.20 -13.67 14.24
N GLY A 5 15.51 -13.47 14.07
CA GLY A 5 16.44 -14.56 13.74
C GLY A 5 16.47 -14.94 12.26
N GLU A 6 15.78 -14.17 11.41
CA GLU A 6 15.76 -14.39 9.97
C GLU A 6 17.02 -13.86 9.28
N ILE A 7 17.38 -14.50 8.16
CA ILE A 7 18.37 -13.97 7.23
C ILE A 7 17.66 -12.94 6.33
N GLN A 8 17.92 -11.66 6.59
CA GLN A 8 17.22 -10.56 5.91
C GLN A 8 17.95 -10.11 4.65
N LEU A 9 17.20 -9.83 3.59
CA LEU A 9 17.74 -9.22 2.37
C LEU A 9 18.36 -7.84 2.66
N THR A 10 17.82 -7.09 3.63
CA THR A 10 18.34 -5.77 4.02
C THR A 10 19.77 -5.85 4.54
N ASP A 11 20.11 -6.89 5.32
CA ASP A 11 21.45 -7.09 5.86
C ASP A 11 22.46 -7.35 4.73
N ALA A 12 22.04 -8.13 3.73
CA ALA A 12 22.84 -8.38 2.52
C ALA A 12 23.04 -7.09 1.69
N LEU A 13 22.00 -6.25 1.56
CA LEU A 13 22.10 -4.97 0.86
C LEU A 13 23.04 -3.98 1.56
N VAL A 14 23.06 -3.95 2.89
CA VAL A 14 24.02 -3.14 3.67
C VAL A 14 25.45 -3.62 3.42
N THR A 15 25.68 -4.93 3.48
CA THR A 15 26.99 -5.52 3.16
C THR A 15 27.44 -5.15 1.74
N LEU A 16 26.51 -5.21 0.78
CA LEU A 16 26.78 -4.88 -0.62
C LEU A 16 27.12 -3.40 -0.83
N ALA A 17 26.45 -2.50 -0.11
CA ALA A 17 26.67 -1.06 -0.20
C ALA A 17 28.09 -0.64 0.25
N GLY A 18 28.75 -1.44 1.10
CA GLY A 18 30.16 -1.25 1.46
C GLY A 18 31.16 -1.69 0.38
N GLN A 19 30.71 -2.48 -0.61
CA GLN A 19 31.56 -3.03 -1.68
C GLN A 19 31.37 -2.29 -3.01
N ARG A 20 30.17 -1.77 -3.26
CA ARG A 20 29.85 -1.05 -4.50
C ARG A 20 28.73 -0.02 -4.29
N PRO A 21 28.66 1.04 -5.11
CA PRO A 21 27.58 2.02 -5.02
C PRO A 21 26.20 1.37 -5.17
N LEU A 22 25.29 1.74 -4.27
CA LEU A 22 23.88 1.36 -4.30
C LEU A 22 23.04 2.63 -4.49
N TYR A 23 22.12 2.61 -5.46
CA TYR A 23 21.29 3.75 -5.80
C TYR A 23 19.82 3.49 -5.48
N ALA A 24 19.15 4.51 -4.95
CA ALA A 24 17.71 4.47 -4.72
C ALA A 24 16.99 5.28 -5.80
N LEU A 25 15.96 4.69 -6.40
CA LEU A 25 15.08 5.39 -7.33
C LEU A 25 13.88 5.98 -6.58
N LYS A 26 13.74 7.30 -6.63
CA LYS A 26 12.53 7.97 -6.14
C LYS A 26 11.40 7.81 -7.17
N ILE A 27 10.43 6.96 -6.85
CA ILE A 27 9.24 6.78 -7.68
C ILE A 27 8.31 7.98 -7.49
N ASN A 28 7.98 8.68 -8.57
CA ASN A 28 6.93 9.68 -8.57
C ASN A 28 5.57 9.00 -8.79
N GLY A 29 4.93 8.64 -7.69
CA GLY A 29 3.64 7.96 -7.71
C GLY A 29 3.06 7.82 -6.33
N ARG A 30 1.82 7.33 -6.26
CA ARG A 30 1.18 7.04 -4.98
C ARG A 30 1.37 5.56 -4.65
N ARG A 31 2.15 5.29 -3.61
CA ARG A 31 2.28 3.96 -3.02
C ARG A 31 1.09 3.67 -2.11
N TYR A 32 0.57 2.46 -2.20
CA TYR A 32 -0.41 1.91 -1.26
C TYR A 32 0.26 0.73 -0.57
N ASP A 33 0.32 0.76 0.75
CA ASP A 33 0.78 -0.39 1.53
C ASP A 33 -0.42 -1.27 1.86
N THR A 34 -0.50 -2.43 1.23
CA THR A 34 -1.59 -3.40 1.45
C THR A 34 -1.23 -4.45 2.50
N GLY A 35 -0.03 -4.39 3.09
CA GLY A 35 0.36 -5.23 4.23
C GLY A 35 -0.26 -4.75 5.54
N ASP A 36 -0.61 -3.45 5.62
CA ASP A 36 -1.41 -2.88 6.70
C ASP A 36 -2.91 -2.90 6.37
N LYS A 37 -3.75 -3.18 7.39
CA LYS A 37 -5.21 -3.27 7.23
C LYS A 37 -5.82 -1.94 6.79
N ALA A 38 -5.40 -0.83 7.38
CA ALA A 38 -5.94 0.48 7.02
C ALA A 38 -5.47 0.90 5.61
N GLY A 39 -4.22 0.61 5.27
CA GLY A 39 -3.67 0.82 3.93
C GLY A 39 -4.40 0.02 2.85
N PHE A 40 -4.73 -1.25 3.14
CA PHE A 40 -5.56 -2.08 2.28
C PHE A 40 -6.94 -1.47 2.03
N LEU A 41 -7.67 -1.08 3.08
CA LEU A 41 -9.00 -0.47 2.92
C LEU A 41 -8.96 0.83 2.09
N ARG A 42 -7.95 1.69 2.31
CA ARG A 42 -7.76 2.92 1.53
C ARG A 42 -7.47 2.62 0.06
N ALA A 43 -6.67 1.60 -0.23
CA ALA A 43 -6.39 1.17 -1.59
C ALA A 43 -7.69 0.69 -2.26
N THR A 44 -8.43 -0.20 -1.60
CA THR A 44 -9.69 -0.75 -2.10
C THR A 44 -10.70 0.33 -2.42
N VAL A 45 -10.96 1.27 -1.51
CA VAL A 45 -11.87 2.41 -1.76
C VAL A 45 -11.42 3.21 -2.98
N LYS A 46 -10.12 3.53 -3.07
CA LYS A 46 -9.60 4.39 -4.13
C LYS A 46 -9.64 3.73 -5.51
N PHE A 47 -9.31 2.44 -5.60
CA PHE A 47 -9.38 1.72 -6.86
C PHE A 47 -10.82 1.36 -7.23
N GLY A 48 -11.67 1.02 -6.26
CA GLY A 48 -13.10 0.78 -6.49
C GLY A 48 -13.80 2.01 -7.08
N LEU A 49 -13.52 3.22 -6.57
CA LEU A 49 -14.08 4.47 -7.10
C LEU A 49 -13.58 4.83 -8.50
N LYS A 50 -12.48 4.23 -8.96
CA LYS A 50 -11.94 4.41 -10.32
C LYS A 50 -12.41 3.34 -11.30
N ASN A 51 -13.09 2.30 -10.81
CA ASN A 51 -13.57 1.24 -11.68
C ASN A 51 -14.63 1.80 -12.66
N PRO A 52 -14.50 1.57 -13.98
CA PRO A 52 -15.39 2.16 -14.97
C PRO A 52 -16.83 1.65 -14.87
N ASP A 53 -17.01 0.40 -14.47
CA ASP A 53 -18.32 -0.26 -14.42
C ASP A 53 -19.01 -0.06 -13.06
N LEU A 54 -18.23 -0.08 -11.98
CA LEU A 54 -18.73 -0.10 -10.60
C LEU A 54 -18.56 1.22 -9.86
N GLY A 55 -17.70 2.14 -10.33
CA GLY A 55 -17.29 3.30 -9.56
C GLY A 55 -18.43 4.27 -9.23
N VAL A 56 -19.45 4.35 -10.09
CA VAL A 56 -20.65 5.19 -9.86
C VAL A 56 -21.49 4.62 -8.72
N GLU A 57 -21.87 3.34 -8.81
CA GLU A 57 -22.69 2.69 -7.76
C GLU A 57 -21.92 2.57 -6.45
N PHE A 58 -20.62 2.27 -6.51
CA PHE A 58 -19.78 2.19 -5.32
C PHE A 58 -19.64 3.55 -4.61
N ARG A 59 -19.59 4.66 -5.35
CA ARG A 59 -19.61 6.00 -4.75
C ARG A 59 -20.91 6.27 -4.02
N LYS A 60 -22.06 5.94 -4.61
CA LYS A 60 -23.37 6.11 -3.98
C LYS A 60 -23.44 5.31 -2.69
N PHE A 61 -23.02 4.04 -2.73
CA PHE A 61 -22.93 3.18 -1.56
C PHE A 61 -22.08 3.80 -0.44
N LEU A 62 -20.87 4.27 -0.73
CA LEU A 62 -20.02 4.89 0.29
C LEU A 62 -20.63 6.17 0.88
N GLN A 63 -21.32 6.98 0.07
CA GLN A 63 -22.03 8.16 0.57
C GLN A 63 -23.22 7.81 1.45
N ASP A 64 -23.86 6.66 1.20
CA ASP A 64 -24.95 6.13 2.02
C ASP A 64 -24.43 5.68 3.38
N VAL A 65 -23.40 4.83 3.40
CA VAL A 65 -22.73 4.36 4.64
C VAL A 65 -22.22 5.53 5.49
N LEU A 66 -21.69 6.59 4.86
CA LEU A 66 -21.22 7.77 5.61
C LEU A 66 -22.35 8.61 6.22
N ARG A 67 -23.58 8.52 5.68
CA ARG A 67 -24.78 9.17 6.22
C ARG A 67 -25.50 8.28 7.24
N HIS A 68 -25.41 6.97 7.07
CA HIS A 68 -26.07 5.94 7.86
C HIS A 68 -25.06 4.85 8.29
N PRO A 69 -24.14 5.16 9.24
CA PRO A 69 -23.04 4.26 9.58
C PRO A 69 -23.43 3.04 10.44
N GLU A 70 -24.67 3.01 10.94
CA GLU A 70 -25.19 1.97 11.85
C GLU A 70 -26.12 0.95 11.14
N ASP A 71 -26.39 1.16 9.85
CA ASP A 71 -27.08 0.20 8.97
C ASP A 71 -26.09 -0.78 8.32
#